data_AF-A0AAJ2M569-F1
#
_entry.id   AF-A0AAJ2M569-F1
#
_cell.length_a   1.000
_cell.length_b   1.000
_cell.length_c   1.000
_cell.angle_alpha   90.00
_cell.angle_beta   90.00
_cell.angle_gamma   90.00
#
_symmetry.space_group_name_H-M   'P 1'
#
loop_
_entity.id
_entity.type
_entity.pdbx_description
1 polymer ?
#
loop_
_entity_poly.entity_id
_entity_poly.type
_entity_poly.pdbx_seq_one_letter_code
_entity_poly.pdbx_strand_id
1 'polypeptide(L)'
;MAVRIRDALDPLLIEDALEHCSRAGLAQMRADIRCMATAVEAQDPVAFVRSNWQLHASIARISPNELLRSVYLSLLDVVEVHTASVQPSLEMPLNEYIRSRLDLHRDLVEAVGRAGAPEARRLIKEHAVAGESARLVG
;
A
#
# COMPACT_ATOMS: atom_id res chain seq x y z
N MET A 1 0.18 -14.82 7.84
CA MET A 1 1.40 -14.36 8.55
C MET A 1 2.16 -13.27 7.78
N ALA A 2 2.41 -13.44 6.47
CA ALA A 2 3.15 -12.48 5.64
C ALA A 2 2.60 -11.03 5.71
N VAL A 3 1.27 -10.85 5.73
CA VAL A 3 0.71 -9.49 5.80
C VAL A 3 0.85 -8.83 7.17
N ARG A 4 0.80 -9.57 8.27
CA ARG A 4 1.12 -9.01 9.59
C ARG A 4 2.56 -8.48 9.65
N ILE A 5 3.49 -9.16 8.97
CA ILE A 5 4.88 -8.71 8.85
C ILE A 5 4.94 -7.47 7.96
N ARG A 6 4.25 -7.45 6.81
CA ARG A 6 4.14 -6.25 5.95
C ARG A 6 3.63 -5.05 6.75
N ASP A 7 2.52 -5.21 7.45
CA ASP A 7 1.87 -4.14 8.21
C ASP A 7 2.78 -3.58 9.32
N ALA A 8 3.67 -4.41 9.88
CA ALA A 8 4.68 -3.97 10.86
C ALA A 8 5.86 -3.22 10.22
N LEU A 9 6.18 -3.49 8.94
CA LEU A 9 7.28 -2.87 8.21
C LEU A 9 6.86 -1.62 7.44
N ASP A 10 5.59 -1.53 7.04
CA ASP A 10 4.98 -0.41 6.33
C ASP A 10 5.32 0.96 6.97
N PRO A 11 5.21 1.15 8.30
CA PRO A 11 5.58 2.42 8.94
C PRO A 11 7.05 2.80 8.74
N LEU A 12 7.97 1.83 8.77
CA LEU A 12 9.40 2.11 8.59
C LEU A 12 9.69 2.63 7.18
N LEU A 13 9.03 2.05 6.18
CA LEU A 13 9.14 2.51 4.79
C LEU A 13 8.55 3.92 4.57
N ILE A 14 7.49 4.26 5.30
CA ILE A 14 6.92 5.61 5.23
C ILE A 14 7.83 6.65 5.88
N GLU A 15 8.51 6.33 6.97
CA GLU A 15 9.54 7.21 7.54
C GLU A 15 10.68 7.45 6.53
N ASP A 16 11.18 6.38 5.92
CA ASP A 16 12.23 6.51 4.89
C ASP A 16 11.74 7.33 3.69
N ALA A 17 10.48 7.15 3.27
CA ALA A 17 9.91 7.93 2.18
C ALA A 17 9.75 9.41 2.54
N LEU A 18 9.37 9.74 3.76
CA LEU A 18 9.28 11.13 4.23
C LEU A 18 10.65 11.83 4.19
N GLU A 19 11.74 11.11 4.48
CA GLU A 19 13.09 11.69 4.53
C GLU A 19 13.81 11.68 3.17
N HIS A 20 13.59 10.64 2.35
CA HIS A 20 14.43 10.35 1.18
C HIS A 20 13.70 10.39 -0.17
N CYS A 21 12.38 10.66 -0.20
CA CYS A 21 11.65 10.67 -1.46
C CYS A 21 12.16 11.75 -2.41
N SER A 22 12.59 11.32 -3.60
CA SER A 22 12.94 12.22 -4.70
C SER A 22 11.70 12.60 -5.52
N ARG A 23 11.81 13.66 -6.32
CA ARG A 23 10.75 14.03 -7.29
C ARG A 23 10.37 12.88 -8.22
N ALA A 24 11.34 12.07 -8.63
CA ALA A 24 11.12 10.91 -9.48
C ALA A 24 10.38 9.79 -8.71
N GLY A 25 10.78 9.52 -7.46
CA GLY A 25 10.08 8.57 -6.59
C GLY A 25 8.62 8.96 -6.36
N LEU A 26 8.35 10.23 -6.06
CA LEU A 26 6.98 10.75 -5.90
C LEU A 26 6.16 10.64 -7.20
N ALA A 27 6.78 10.97 -8.34
CA ALA A 27 6.12 10.85 -9.63
C ALA A 27 5.74 9.38 -9.95
N GLN A 28 6.60 8.42 -9.59
CA GLN A 28 6.32 7.00 -9.73
C GLN A 28 5.16 6.56 -8.82
N MET A 29 5.18 6.92 -7.53
CA MET A 29 4.07 6.59 -6.62
C MET A 29 2.73 7.14 -7.12
N ARG A 30 2.72 8.38 -7.62
CA ARG A 30 1.52 8.97 -8.23
C ARG A 30 1.08 8.24 -9.51
N ALA A 31 2.02 7.67 -10.27
CA ALA A 31 1.68 6.84 -11.42
C ALA A 31 1.03 5.52 -11.00
N ASP A 32 1.55 4.89 -9.95
CA ASP A 32 1.00 3.64 -9.41
C ASP A 32 -0.43 3.87 -8.86
N ILE A 33 -0.68 5.02 -8.19
CA ILE A 33 -2.03 5.44 -7.78
C ILE A 33 -2.99 5.58 -8.98
N ARG A 34 -2.53 6.13 -10.11
CA ARG A 34 -3.37 6.21 -11.33
C ARG A 34 -3.71 4.83 -11.87
N CYS A 35 -2.78 3.89 -11.86
CA CYS A 35 -3.06 2.49 -12.24
C CYS A 35 -4.11 1.86 -11.33
N MET A 36 -4.03 2.09 -10.01
CA MET A 36 -5.07 1.65 -9.08
C MET A 36 -6.43 2.28 -9.42
N ALA A 37 -6.49 3.59 -9.67
CA ALA A 37 -7.72 4.28 -10.04
C ALA A 37 -8.35 3.73 -11.32
N THR A 38 -7.55 3.51 -12.37
CA THR A 38 -8.01 2.88 -13.61
C THR A 38 -8.59 1.48 -13.36
N ALA A 39 -8.00 0.69 -12.48
CA ALA A 39 -8.55 -0.62 -12.11
C ALA A 39 -9.89 -0.52 -11.38
N VAL A 40 -10.08 0.49 -10.51
CA VAL A 40 -11.37 0.74 -9.86
C VAL A 40 -12.44 1.13 -10.88
N GLU A 41 -12.12 2.01 -11.82
CA GLU A 41 -13.03 2.44 -12.91
C GLU A 41 -13.43 1.25 -13.80
N ALA A 42 -12.49 0.37 -14.11
CA ALA A 42 -12.72 -0.85 -14.88
C ALA A 42 -13.43 -1.96 -14.08
N GLN A 43 -13.71 -1.75 -12.79
CA GLN A 43 -14.24 -2.76 -11.87
C GLN A 43 -13.42 -4.06 -11.86
N ASP A 44 -12.10 -3.94 -11.98
CA ASP A 44 -11.16 -5.06 -11.99
C ASP A 44 -10.42 -5.17 -10.64
N PRO A 45 -10.93 -5.98 -9.69
CA PRO A 45 -10.31 -6.13 -8.38
C PRO A 45 -8.92 -6.79 -8.45
N VAL A 46 -8.64 -7.61 -9.46
CA VAL A 46 -7.33 -8.26 -9.61
C VAL A 46 -6.30 -7.25 -10.07
N ALA A 47 -6.63 -6.42 -11.06
CA ALA A 47 -5.77 -5.33 -11.49
C ALA A 47 -5.55 -4.30 -10.37
N PHE A 48 -6.55 -4.06 -9.53
CA PHE A 48 -6.42 -3.19 -8.36
C PHE A 48 -5.38 -3.73 -7.37
N VAL A 49 -5.47 -5.02 -7.01
CA VAL A 49 -4.55 -5.67 -6.08
C VAL A 49 -3.11 -5.65 -6.61
N ARG A 50 -2.91 -5.95 -7.90
CA ARG A 50 -1.60 -5.86 -8.55
C ARG A 50 -1.02 -4.45 -8.52
N SER A 51 -1.84 -3.45 -8.84
CA SER A 51 -1.41 -2.05 -8.82
C SER A 51 -1.11 -1.57 -7.39
N ASN A 52 -1.88 -2.04 -6.40
CA ASN A 52 -1.61 -1.82 -4.99
C ASN A 52 -0.24 -2.39 -4.57
N TRP A 53 0.09 -3.63 -5.00
CA TRP A 53 1.40 -4.21 -4.75
C TRP A 53 2.54 -3.43 -5.39
N GLN A 54 2.34 -2.94 -6.61
CA GLN A 54 3.37 -2.11 -7.25
C GLN A 54 3.61 -0.79 -6.54
N LEU A 55 2.57 -0.15 -6.00
CA LEU A 55 2.76 1.04 -5.17
C LEU A 55 3.62 0.73 -3.95
N HIS A 56 3.33 -0.34 -3.21
CA HIS A 56 4.15 -0.74 -2.06
C HIS A 56 5.60 -1.03 -2.46
N ALA A 57 5.84 -1.68 -3.60
CA ALA A 57 7.18 -1.93 -4.10
C ALA A 57 7.91 -0.62 -4.44
N SER A 58 7.21 0.35 -5.05
CA SER A 58 7.77 1.69 -5.32
C SER A 58 8.13 2.44 -4.04
N ILE A 59 7.30 2.36 -2.99
CA ILE A 59 7.62 2.94 -1.67
C ILE A 59 8.87 2.27 -1.09
N ALA A 60 8.94 0.93 -1.11
CA ALA A 60 10.08 0.19 -0.60
C ALA A 60 11.40 0.53 -1.31
N ARG A 61 11.35 0.81 -2.63
CA ARG A 61 12.52 1.22 -3.42
C ARG A 61 13.08 2.60 -3.01
N ILE A 62 12.29 3.45 -2.36
CA ILE A 62 12.76 4.74 -1.83
C ILE A 62 13.68 4.53 -0.62
N SER A 63 13.46 3.48 0.17
CA SER A 63 14.23 3.22 1.38
C SER A 63 15.73 3.13 1.07
N PRO A 64 16.59 3.89 1.79
CA PRO A 64 18.03 3.73 1.72
C PRO A 64 18.50 2.48 2.48
N ASN A 65 17.66 1.90 3.34
CA ASN A 65 17.98 0.71 4.11
C ASN A 65 17.83 -0.54 3.24
N GLU A 66 18.96 -1.05 2.75
CA GLU A 66 19.00 -2.18 1.82
C GLU A 66 18.35 -3.45 2.38
N LEU A 67 18.52 -3.73 3.69
CA LEU A 67 17.92 -4.89 4.34
C LEU A 67 16.40 -4.76 4.38
N LEU A 68 15.88 -3.61 4.84
CA LEU A 68 14.45 -3.35 4.90
C LEU A 68 13.82 -3.46 3.51
N ARG A 69 14.42 -2.81 2.51
CA ARG A 69 13.99 -2.89 1.11
C ARG A 69 13.96 -4.33 0.60
N SER A 70 15.05 -5.08 0.80
CA SER A 70 15.18 -6.47 0.32
C SER A 70 14.16 -7.41 0.96
N VAL A 71 14.02 -7.35 2.29
CA VAL A 71 13.04 -8.14 3.04
C VAL A 71 11.62 -7.81 2.58
N TYR A 72 11.31 -6.52 2.44
CA TYR A 72 9.97 -6.09 2.07
C TYR A 72 9.59 -6.51 0.64
N LEU A 73 10.49 -6.35 -0.33
CA LEU A 73 10.24 -6.81 -1.71
C LEU A 73 10.08 -8.33 -1.78
N SER A 74 10.90 -9.08 -1.05
CA SER A 74 10.77 -10.54 -0.97
C SER A 74 9.44 -10.98 -0.35
N LEU A 75 8.94 -10.24 0.65
CA LEU A 75 7.63 -10.47 1.24
C LEU A 75 6.50 -10.18 0.23
N LEU A 76 6.62 -9.13 -0.57
CA LEU A 76 5.65 -8.83 -1.62
C LEU A 76 5.56 -9.94 -2.66
N ASP A 77 6.68 -10.52 -3.10
CA ASP A 77 6.68 -11.64 -4.05
C ASP A 77 5.89 -12.84 -3.49
N VAL A 78 6.07 -13.15 -2.20
CA VAL A 78 5.28 -14.20 -1.52
C VAL A 78 3.81 -13.83 -1.45
N VAL A 79 3.47 -12.58 -1.13
CA VAL A 79 2.09 -12.13 -1.02
C VAL A 79 1.40 -12.11 -2.39
N GLU A 80 2.05 -11.66 -3.46
CA GLU A 80 1.51 -11.62 -4.82
C GLU A 80 1.15 -13.03 -5.32
N VAL A 81 1.99 -14.03 -5.04
CA VAL A 81 1.72 -15.44 -5.37
C VAL A 81 0.49 -15.99 -4.64
N HIS A 82 0.22 -15.53 -3.41
CA HIS A 82 -0.85 -16.05 -2.55
C HIS A 82 -2.13 -15.18 -2.51
N THR A 83 -2.13 -13.99 -3.13
CA THR A 83 -3.27 -13.03 -3.10
C THR A 83 -4.19 -13.10 -4.31
N ALA A 84 -4.13 -14.19 -5.09
CA ALA A 84 -5.17 -14.53 -6.07
C ALA A 84 -6.58 -14.70 -5.45
N SER A 85 -6.71 -14.62 -4.12
CA SER A 85 -7.94 -14.80 -3.37
C SER A 85 -8.20 -13.62 -2.42
N VAL A 86 -8.40 -12.40 -2.94
CA VAL A 86 -8.99 -11.33 -2.12
C VAL A 86 -10.45 -11.67 -1.90
N GLN A 87 -10.76 -12.23 -0.73
CA GLN A 87 -12.13 -12.48 -0.32
C GLN A 87 -12.72 -11.22 0.35
N PRO A 88 -13.95 -10.82 0.00
CA PRO A 88 -14.64 -9.76 0.72
C PRO A 88 -14.77 -10.13 2.21
N SER A 89 -14.48 -9.19 3.12
CA SER A 89 -14.95 -9.32 4.50
C SER A 89 -16.46 -9.01 4.57
N LEU A 90 -17.15 -9.61 5.54
CA LEU A 90 -18.61 -9.47 5.68
C LEU A 90 -19.08 -8.07 6.11
N GLU A 91 -18.16 -7.18 6.47
CA GLU A 91 -18.47 -5.86 7.04
C GLU A 91 -18.60 -4.73 6.01
N MET A 92 -18.03 -4.89 4.80
CA MET A 92 -18.06 -3.86 3.77
C MET A 92 -18.10 -4.47 2.35
N PRO A 93 -18.96 -3.99 1.44
CA PRO A 93 -18.94 -4.38 0.03
C PRO A 93 -17.56 -4.20 -0.60
N LEU A 94 -17.10 -5.18 -1.40
CA LEU A 94 -15.76 -5.18 -2.00
C LEU A 94 -15.43 -3.90 -2.78
N ASN A 95 -16.41 -3.34 -3.49
CA ASN A 95 -16.26 -2.11 -4.26
C ASN A 95 -16.04 -0.87 -3.36
N GLU A 96 -16.73 -0.81 -2.22
CA GLU A 96 -16.55 0.24 -1.21
C GLU A 96 -15.18 0.09 -0.54
N TYR A 97 -14.79 -1.14 -0.18
CA TYR A 97 -13.47 -1.42 0.35
C TYR A 97 -12.36 -0.98 -0.61
N ILE A 98 -12.41 -1.39 -1.88
CA ILE A 98 -11.41 -1.01 -2.89
C ILE A 98 -11.30 0.51 -3.06
N ARG A 99 -12.43 1.23 -3.07
CA ARG A 99 -12.44 2.71 -3.15
C ARG A 99 -11.79 3.34 -1.92
N SER A 100 -12.18 2.91 -0.71
CA SER A 100 -11.58 3.40 0.53
C SER A 100 -10.06 3.16 0.56
N ARG A 101 -9.61 2.03 0.03
CA ARG A 101 -8.19 1.69 -0.08
C ARG A 101 -7.48 2.57 -1.10
N LEU A 102 -8.08 2.86 -2.25
CA LEU A 102 -7.52 3.81 -3.22
C LEU A 102 -7.34 5.20 -2.57
N ASP A 103 -8.37 5.69 -1.89
CA ASP A 103 -8.36 7.02 -1.27
C ASP A 103 -7.26 7.11 -0.19
N LEU A 104 -7.17 6.10 0.69
CA LEU A 104 -6.15 6.04 1.74
C LEU A 104 -4.73 6.07 1.18
N HIS A 105 -4.43 5.30 0.13
CA HIS A 105 -3.10 5.30 -0.48
C HIS A 105 -2.80 6.61 -1.20
N ARG A 106 -3.79 7.22 -1.86
CA ARG A 106 -3.64 8.52 -2.50
C ARG A 106 -3.27 9.58 -1.46
N ASP A 107 -4.00 9.63 -0.35
CA ASP A 107 -3.76 10.60 0.71
C ASP A 107 -2.38 10.40 1.37
N LEU A 108 -1.96 9.14 1.53
CA LEU A 108 -0.63 8.80 2.05
C LEU A 108 0.50 9.28 1.11
N VAL A 109 0.38 9.03 -0.20
CA VAL A 109 1.37 9.47 -1.19
C VAL A 109 1.46 10.99 -1.25
N GLU A 110 0.33 11.69 -1.19
CA GLU A 110 0.31 13.15 -1.14
C GLU A 110 0.88 13.68 0.19
N ALA A 111 0.65 12.99 1.32
CA ALA A 111 1.28 13.30 2.60
C ALA A 111 2.81 13.20 2.53
N VAL A 112 3.35 12.15 1.90
CA VAL A 112 4.79 12.02 1.63
C VAL A 112 5.26 13.18 0.75
N GLY A 113 4.55 13.48 -0.34
CA GLY A 113 4.94 14.52 -1.30
C GLY A 113 4.99 15.95 -0.73
N ARG A 114 4.20 16.25 0.30
CA ARG A 114 4.23 17.53 1.03
C ARG A 114 5.11 17.53 2.28
N ALA A 115 5.86 16.45 2.52
CA ALA A 115 6.61 16.21 3.77
C ALA A 115 5.74 16.31 5.04
N GLY A 116 4.47 15.90 4.95
CA GLY A 116 3.47 15.95 6.02
C GLY A 116 3.61 14.80 7.01
N ALA A 117 4.72 14.75 7.76
CA ALA A 117 5.06 13.61 8.63
C ALA A 117 3.97 13.19 9.62
N PRO A 118 3.28 14.10 10.37
CA PRO A 118 2.21 13.69 11.28
C PRO A 118 1.04 12.99 10.59
N GLU A 119 0.69 13.46 9.39
CA GLU A 119 -0.43 12.93 8.62
C GLU A 119 -0.07 11.59 7.98
N ALA A 120 1.10 11.47 7.37
CA ALA A 120 1.60 10.20 6.84
C ALA A 120 1.67 9.11 7.92
N ARG A 121 2.17 9.45 9.12
CA ARG A 121 2.20 8.56 10.30
C ARG A 121 0.81 8.13 10.77
N ARG A 122 -0.18 9.01 10.68
CA ARG A 122 -1.57 8.68 11.01
C ARG A 122 -2.15 7.72 9.96
N LEU A 123 -2.02 8.06 8.68
CA LEU A 123 -2.56 7.29 7.57
C LEU A 123 -1.96 5.88 7.48
N ILE A 124 -0.65 5.71 7.75
CA ILE A 124 -0.02 4.38 7.74
C ILE A 124 -0.48 3.49 8.91
N LYS A 125 -0.87 4.09 10.04
CA LYS A 125 -1.51 3.36 11.15
C LYS A 125 -2.92 2.92 10.77
N GLU A 126 -3.70 3.81 10.16
CA GLU A 126 -5.05 3.49 9.66
C GLU A 126 -4.99 2.38 8.59
N HIS A 127 -3.98 2.40 7.72
CA HIS A 127 -3.73 1.37 6.70
C HIS A 127 -3.54 -0.03 7.27
N ALA A 128 -2.80 -0.17 8.37
CA ALA A 128 -2.57 -1.45 9.04
C ALA A 128 -3.89 -2.01 9.62
N VAL A 129 -4.67 -1.17 10.30
CA VAL A 129 -5.95 -1.56 10.92
C VAL A 129 -6.99 -1.96 9.88
N ALA A 130 -7.12 -1.19 8.79
CA ALA A 130 -8.05 -1.51 7.71
C ALA A 130 -7.69 -2.83 6.97
N GLY A 131 -6.41 -3.21 6.96
CA GLY A 131 -5.95 -4.50 6.43
C GLY A 131 -6.30 -5.70 7.32
N GLU A 132 -6.51 -5.47 8.62
CA GLU A 132 -6.86 -6.48 9.62
C GLU A 132 -8.37 -6.77 9.62
N SER A 133 -9.22 -5.75 9.46
CA SER A 133 -10.68 -5.90 9.28
C SER A 133 -11.06 -6.70 8.03
N ALA A 134 -10.21 -6.69 6.99
CA ALA A 134 -10.40 -7.53 5.80
C ALA A 134 -10.06 -9.03 6.03
N ARG A 135 -9.49 -9.40 7.19
CA ARG A 135 -8.96 -10.75 7.47
C ARG A 135 -9.63 -11.49 8.63
N LEU A 136 -10.48 -10.83 9.41
CA LEU A 136 -11.13 -11.45 10.56
C LEU A 136 -12.43 -12.17 10.16
N VAL A 137 -12.32 -13.24 9.37
CA VAL A 137 -13.31 -14.33 9.34
C VAL A 137 -12.58 -15.65 9.03
N GLY A 138 -12.46 -16.53 10.03
CA GLY A 138 -12.13 -17.96 9.89
C GLY A 138 -10.65 -18.32 9.79
#